data_AF-A0A1H8Y707-F1
#
_entry.id   AF-A0A1H8Y707-F1
#
_cell.length_a   1.000
_cell.length_b   1.000
_cell.length_c   1.000
_cell.angle_alpha   90.00
_cell.angle_beta   90.00
_cell.angle_gamma   90.00
#
_symmetry.space_group_name_H-M   'P 1'
#
loop_
_entity.id
_entity.type
_entity.pdbx_description
1 polymer ?
#
loop_
_entity_poly.entity_id
_entity_poly.type
_entity_poly.pdbx_seq_one_letter_code
_entity_poly.pdbx_strand_id
1 'polypeptide(L)'
;FGNDHIVSSNCTDTVKFTNIFNASEYSLQQSGDSLVIDYRQTGTTKTNELVLDNWFASGDRVSQFAFNDGMYTVKDKQFVKV
;
A
#
# COMPACT_ATOMS: atom_id res chain seq x y z
N PHE A 1 5.67 -7.28 6.81
CA PHE A 1 5.83 -7.86 5.45
C PHE A 1 7.28 -7.66 5.03
N GLY A 2 7.76 -8.40 4.03
CA GLY A 2 9.14 -8.36 3.56
C GLY A 2 9.26 -7.46 2.34
N ASN A 3 9.89 -7.95 1.27
CA ASN A 3 9.74 -7.38 -0.06
C ASN A 3 8.74 -8.25 -0.81
N ASP A 4 7.50 -7.77 -0.90
CA ASP A 4 6.36 -8.54 -1.40
C ASP A 4 5.83 -7.94 -2.71
N HIS A 5 5.39 -8.81 -3.62
CA HIS A 5 4.94 -8.43 -4.96
C HIS A 5 3.57 -9.05 -5.23
N ILE A 6 2.58 -8.23 -5.53
CA ILE A 6 1.19 -8.65 -5.75
C ILE A 6 0.73 -8.14 -7.11
N VAL A 7 0.26 -9.04 -7.96
CA VAL A 7 -0.41 -8.67 -9.21
C VAL A 7 -1.85 -8.32 -8.90
N SER A 8 -2.23 -7.04 -9.02
CA SER A 8 -3.63 -6.64 -8.80
C SER A 8 -4.50 -7.24 -9.91
N SER A 9 -5.55 -7.96 -9.52
CA SER A 9 -6.32 -8.79 -10.44
C SER A 9 -7.80 -8.44 -10.49
N ASN A 10 -8.32 -7.70 -9.50
CA ASN A 10 -9.71 -7.23 -9.45
C ASN A 10 -9.90 -6.04 -8.48
N CYS A 11 -11.03 -5.33 -8.59
CA CYS A 11 -11.36 -4.15 -7.78
C CYS A 11 -11.81 -4.41 -6.32
N THR A 12 -11.83 -5.67 -5.87
CA THR A 12 -12.32 -6.07 -4.53
C THR A 12 -11.23 -6.50 -3.56
N ASP A 13 -9.99 -6.57 -4.01
CA ASP A 13 -8.87 -7.01 -3.18
C ASP A 13 -8.58 -6.01 -2.04
N THR A 14 -8.29 -6.55 -0.85
CA THR A 14 -7.88 -5.78 0.34
C THR A 14 -6.48 -6.20 0.78
N VAL A 15 -5.58 -5.23 0.90
CA VAL A 15 -4.26 -5.45 1.53
C VAL A 15 -4.38 -5.14 3.02
N LYS A 16 -4.04 -6.10 3.88
CA LYS A 16 -4.13 -5.94 5.34
C LYS A 16 -2.76 -5.80 5.98
N PHE A 17 -2.56 -4.70 6.70
CA PHE A 17 -1.46 -4.47 7.61
C PHE A 17 -1.92 -4.72 9.05
N THR A 18 -1.02 -5.20 9.91
CA THR A 18 -1.32 -5.54 11.31
C THR A 18 -0.90 -4.47 12.31
N ASN A 19 -0.35 -3.34 11.84
CA ASN A 19 -0.03 -2.17 12.64
C ASN A 19 -1.15 -1.12 12.58
N ILE A 20 -1.11 -0.19 13.54
CA ILE A 20 -1.85 1.07 13.46
C ILE A 20 -1.18 1.95 12.41
N PHE A 21 -1.96 2.64 11.58
CA PHE A 21 -1.41 3.50 10.55
C PHE A 21 -0.58 4.65 11.15
N ASN A 22 0.61 4.87 10.59
CA ASN A 22 1.47 6.01 10.88
C ASN A 22 2.02 6.58 9.57
N ALA A 23 1.55 7.76 9.17
CA ALA A 23 1.92 8.37 7.90
C ALA A 23 3.43 8.61 7.73
N SER A 24 4.20 8.77 8.82
CA SER A 24 5.65 8.99 8.71
C SER A 24 6.44 7.72 8.38
N GLU A 25 5.80 6.55 8.47
CA GLU A 25 6.43 5.24 8.25
C GLU A 25 6.17 4.70 6.85
N TYR A 26 5.29 5.32 6.08
CA TYR A 26 4.90 4.88 4.74
C TYR A 26 5.21 5.93 3.68
N SER A 27 5.77 5.48 2.56
CA SER A 27 5.85 6.28 1.33
C SER A 27 5.28 5.51 0.16
N LEU A 28 4.45 6.19 -0.63
CA LEU A 28 3.82 5.59 -1.81
C LEU A 28 4.35 6.28 -3.05
N GLN A 29 4.76 5.48 -4.03
CA GLN A 29 5.38 5.95 -5.26
C GLN A 29 4.78 5.21 -6.45
N GLN A 30 4.79 5.86 -7.60
CA GLN A 30 4.43 5.21 -8.85
C GLN A 30 5.71 4.80 -9.57
N SER A 31 5.79 3.54 -9.98
CA SER A 31 6.86 3.02 -10.83
C SER A 31 6.24 2.36 -12.05
N GLY A 32 6.26 3.05 -13.19
CA GLY A 32 5.50 2.65 -14.37
C GLY A 32 3.99 2.54 -14.04
N ASP A 33 3.42 1.37 -14.26
CA ASP A 33 2.02 1.06 -13.97
C ASP A 33 1.79 0.48 -12.56
N SER A 34 2.86 0.30 -11.77
CA SER A 34 2.79 -0.28 -10.44
C SER A 34 2.75 0.79 -9.35
N LEU A 35 2.04 0.49 -8.25
CA LEU A 35 2.11 1.24 -7.00
C LEU A 35 3.14 0.58 -6.09
N VAL A 36 4.17 1.33 -5.70
CA VAL A 36 5.20 0.89 -4.76
C VAL A 36 4.91 1.52 -3.39
N ILE A 37 4.91 0.71 -2.35
CA ILE A 37 4.64 1.09 -0.97
C ILE A 37 5.84 0.69 -0.12
N ASP A 38 6.63 1.68 0.30
CA ASP A 38 7.69 1.46 1.26
C ASP A 38 7.14 1.58 2.68
N TYR A 39 7.64 0.74 3.58
CA TYR A 39 7.38 0.82 5.00
C TYR A 39 8.67 0.73 5.81
N ARG A 40 8.89 1.73 6.67
CA ARG A 40 9.99 1.75 7.64
C ARG A 40 9.46 2.15 9.00
N GLN A 41 9.44 1.20 9.93
CA GLN A 41 9.04 1.46 11.30
C GLN A 41 9.97 2.47 11.97
N THR A 42 9.40 3.45 12.67
CA THR A 42 10.13 4.47 13.42
C THR A 42 11.06 3.83 14.44
N GLY A 43 12.31 4.31 14.50
CA GLY A 43 13.33 3.75 15.39
C GLY A 43 13.98 2.48 14.87
N THR A 44 13.69 2.03 13.65
CA THR A 44 14.33 0.88 13.01
C THR A 44 15.04 1.26 11.71
N THR A 45 16.03 0.47 11.31
CA THR A 45 16.72 0.59 10.02
C THR A 45 16.14 -0.36 8.96
N LYS A 46 15.16 -1.20 9.33
CA LYS A 46 14.57 -2.18 8.43
C LYS A 46 13.52 -1.53 7.55
N THR A 47 13.74 -1.59 6.25
CA THR A 47 12.77 -1.19 5.23
C THR A 47 12.12 -2.43 4.63
N ASN A 48 10.82 -2.34 4.37
CA ASN A 48 10.04 -3.35 3.67
C ASN A 48 9.36 -2.67 2.47
N GLU A 49 9.15 -3.41 1.40
CA GLU A 49 8.54 -2.91 0.18
C GLU A 49 7.36 -3.79 -0.20
N LEU A 50 6.27 -3.17 -0.63
CA LEU A 50 5.15 -3.85 -1.25
C LEU A 50 4.91 -3.21 -2.62
N VAL A 51 4.98 -4.03 -3.67
CA VAL A 51 4.71 -3.60 -5.03
C VAL A 51 3.38 -4.20 -5.48
N LEU A 52 2.47 -3.33 -5.91
CA LEU A 52 1.18 -3.69 -6.49
C LEU A 52 1.22 -3.42 -7.98
N ASP A 53 1.33 -4.49 -8.77
CA ASP A 53 1.46 -4.39 -10.22
C ASP A 53 0.14 -4.02 -10.91
N ASN A 54 0.29 -3.30 -12.02
CA ASN A 54 -0.79 -2.83 -12.90
C ASN A 54 -1.84 -1.95 -12.21
N TRP A 55 -1.51 -1.41 -11.02
CA TRP A 55 -2.39 -0.55 -10.24
C TRP A 55 -2.89 0.68 -11.02
N PHE A 56 -2.03 1.26 -11.86
CA PHE A 56 -2.37 2.43 -12.69
C PHE A 56 -2.79 2.07 -14.11
N ALA A 57 -2.61 0.81 -14.54
CA ALA A 57 -3.00 0.34 -15.86
C ALA A 57 -4.47 -0.10 -15.94
N SER A 58 -5.04 -0.60 -14.84
CA SER A 58 -6.43 -1.06 -14.80
C SER A 58 -7.35 -0.10 -14.04
N GLY A 59 -8.63 -0.04 -14.45
CA GLY A 59 -9.69 0.52 -13.61
C GLY A 59 -9.96 -0.33 -12.36
N ASP A 60 -9.61 -1.62 -12.44
CA ASP A 60 -9.78 -2.64 -11.41
C ASP A 60 -8.53 -2.82 -10.55
N ARG A 61 -8.22 -1.81 -9.74
CA ARG A 61 -7.13 -1.84 -8.76
C ARG A 61 -7.63 -2.33 -7.41
N VAL A 62 -6.73 -2.92 -6.60
CA VAL A 62 -6.94 -3.09 -5.15
C VAL A 62 -7.56 -1.79 -4.63
N SER A 63 -8.72 -1.88 -3.99
CA SER A 63 -9.49 -0.68 -3.66
C SER A 63 -9.30 -0.24 -2.21
N GLN A 64 -8.82 -1.15 -1.35
CA GLN A 64 -8.83 -0.94 0.09
C GLN A 64 -7.56 -1.47 0.77
N PHE A 65 -7.13 -0.73 1.79
CA PHE A 65 -6.05 -1.08 2.69
C PHE A 65 -6.56 -1.08 4.12
N ALA A 66 -6.42 -2.21 4.81
CA ALA A 66 -6.85 -2.36 6.19
C ALA A 66 -5.66 -2.18 7.13
N PHE A 67 -5.75 -1.23 8.05
CA PHE A 67 -4.88 -1.10 9.22
C PHE A 67 -5.68 -1.44 10.48
N ASN A 68 -5.00 -1.63 11.61
CA ASN A 68 -5.71 -1.94 12.87
C ASN A 68 -6.60 -0.80 13.37
N ASP A 69 -6.44 0.42 12.85
CA ASP A 69 -7.24 1.59 13.21
C ASP A 69 -8.31 1.96 12.18
N GLY A 70 -8.42 1.21 11.07
CA GLY A 70 -9.50 1.39 10.10
C GLY A 70 -9.14 1.03 8.67
N MET A 71 -10.07 1.38 7.77
CA MET A 71 -9.94 1.19 6.34
C MET A 71 -9.42 2.47 5.67
N TYR A 72 -8.55 2.28 4.69
CA TYR A 72 -7.88 3.33 3.95
C TYR A 72 -7.96 3.07 2.45
N THR A 73 -7.93 4.14 1.68
CA THR A 73 -7.79 4.14 0.22
C THR A 73 -6.50 4.86 -0.15
N VAL A 74 -6.07 4.73 -1.40
CA VAL A 74 -4.95 5.52 -1.92
C VAL A 74 -5.49 6.65 -2.80
N LYS A 75 -5.16 7.89 -2.41
CA LYS A 75 -5.45 9.11 -3.18
C LYS A 75 -4.19 9.96 -3.24
N ASP A 76 -3.85 10.48 -4.41
CA ASP A 76 -2.67 11.33 -4.61
C ASP A 76 -1.38 10.75 -4.01
N LYS A 77 -1.22 9.41 -4.12
CA LYS A 77 -0.09 8.64 -3.56
C LYS A 77 0.02 8.79 -2.04
N GLN A 78 -1.11 8.82 -1.34
CA GLN A 78 -1.19 8.82 0.11
C GLN A 78 -2.32 7.91 0.57
N PHE A 79 -2.15 7.30 1.75
CA PHE A 79 -3.26 6.62 2.42
C PHE A 79 -4.23 7.67 2.99
N VAL A 80 -5.50 7.55 2.63
CA VAL A 80 -6.59 8.39 3.11
C VAL A 80 -7.63 7.50 3.78
N LYS A 81 -7.94 7.80 5.04
CA LYS A 81 -8.92 7.05 5.82
C LYS A 81 -10.31 7.19 5.19
N VAL A 82 -11.05 6.08 5.13
CA VAL A 82 -12.43 6.00 4.64
C VAL A 82 -13.41 6.36 5.74
#